data_AF-A0A535KUX0-F1
#
_entry.id   AF-A0A535KUX0-F1
#
_cell.length_a   1.000
_cell.length_b   1.000
_cell.length_c   1.000
_cell.angle_alpha   90.00
_cell.angle_beta   90.00
_cell.angle_gamma   90.00
#
_symmetry.space_group_name_H-M   'P 1'
#
loop_
_entity.id
_entity.type
_entity.pdbx_description
1 polymer ?
#
loop_
_entity_poly.entity_id
_entity_poly.type
_entity_poly.pdbx_seq_one_letter_code
_entity_poly.pdbx_strand_id
1 'polypeptide(L)'
;AGRSIGGLCSTILEFGAGMCLEELILRQAIGEEISSIEREERASAVMMIPIPAAGMLKAVYGVEKAQAVPLITGVEITAKLHHPLVPLPEGASYLGFIFARGDSPAAVEEAIRRAHSLLKFDIRRDIPVLRTSTSALPR
;
A
#
# COMPACT_ATOMS: atom_id res chain seq x y z
N ALA A 1 -3.02 -4.75 21.02
CA ALA A 1 -2.05 -5.66 20.38
C ALA A 1 -0.64 -5.11 20.62
N GLY A 2 0.32 -5.93 21.05
CA GLY A 2 1.72 -5.53 21.28
C GLY A 2 2.62 -5.90 20.10
N ARG A 3 2.36 -5.34 18.91
CA ARG A 3 3.11 -5.61 17.68
C ARG A 3 3.26 -4.36 16.83
N SER A 4 4.25 -4.33 15.95
CA SER A 4 4.43 -3.25 14.98
C SER A 4 3.24 -3.13 13.99
N ILE A 5 3.16 -1.98 13.33
CA ILE A 5 2.32 -1.79 12.15
C ILE A 5 2.86 -2.66 11.00
N GLY A 6 1.96 -3.24 10.21
CA GLY A 6 2.32 -4.16 9.14
C GLY A 6 2.46 -3.46 7.79
N GLY A 7 3.15 -4.13 6.85
CA GLY A 7 3.36 -3.65 5.50
C GLY A 7 4.33 -2.47 5.44
N LEU A 8 4.26 -1.68 4.37
CA LEU A 8 5.11 -0.49 4.21
C LEU A 8 4.61 0.73 4.99
N CYS A 9 3.51 0.60 5.75
CA CYS A 9 2.94 1.74 6.49
C CYS A 9 3.83 2.22 7.64
N SER A 10 4.71 1.39 8.20
CA SER A 10 5.67 1.81 9.23
C SER A 10 6.70 2.81 8.70
N THR A 11 7.01 2.74 7.40
CA THR A 11 8.09 3.53 6.78
C THR A 11 7.86 5.04 6.82
N ILE A 12 6.63 5.50 7.09
CA ILE A 12 6.35 6.93 7.27
C ILE A 12 6.75 7.45 8.64
N LEU A 13 7.05 6.56 9.59
CA LEU A 13 7.41 6.90 10.96
C LEU A 13 8.93 7.01 11.06
N GLU A 14 9.39 8.22 11.34
CA GLU A 14 10.78 8.54 11.62
C GLU A 14 10.86 9.20 13.00
N PHE A 15 11.88 8.82 13.77
CA PHE A 15 12.12 9.26 15.14
C PHE A 15 13.53 9.83 15.29
N GLY A 16 13.67 10.87 16.12
CA GLY A 16 14.96 11.52 16.36
C GLY A 16 15.66 11.93 15.06
N ALA A 17 16.90 11.45 14.87
CA ALA A 17 17.71 11.74 13.68
C ALA A 17 17.39 10.84 12.45
N GLY A 18 16.14 10.41 12.29
CA GLY A 18 15.69 9.59 11.15
C GLY A 18 15.63 8.08 11.40
N MET A 19 15.57 7.65 12.66
CA MET A 19 15.42 6.24 13.03
C MET A 19 14.04 5.72 12.60
N CYS A 20 13.97 4.54 11.97
CA CYS A 20 12.69 3.92 11.62
C CYS A 20 12.06 3.22 12.83
N LEU A 21 10.76 2.91 12.73
CA LEU A 21 10.04 2.20 13.80
C LEU A 21 10.66 0.82 14.10
N GLU A 22 11.08 0.09 13.08
CA GLU A 22 11.67 -1.24 13.22
C GLU A 22 12.97 -1.20 14.03
N GLU A 23 13.83 -0.22 13.76
CA GLU A 23 15.06 -0.02 14.51
C GLU A 23 14.77 0.33 15.97
N LEU A 24 13.80 1.23 16.21
CA LEU A 24 13.38 1.58 17.57
C LEU A 24 12.91 0.35 18.36
N ILE A 25 12.10 -0.52 17.73
CA ILE A 25 11.62 -1.76 18.35
C ILE A 25 12.78 -2.71 18.64
N LEU A 26 13.72 -2.88 17.71
CA LEU A 26 14.87 -3.77 17.90
C LEU A 26 15.79 -3.29 19.03
N ARG A 27 16.14 -1.99 19.06
CA ARG A 27 16.95 -1.38 20.12
C ARG A 27 16.29 -1.57 21.49
N GLN A 28 14.99 -1.33 21.58
CA GLN A 28 14.22 -1.57 22.81
C GLN A 28 14.30 -3.04 23.24
N ALA A 29 14.14 -3.96 22.30
CA ALA A 29 14.11 -5.41 22.59
C ALA A 29 15.46 -5.94 23.11
N ILE A 30 16.58 -5.36 22.68
CA ILE A 30 17.92 -5.76 23.12
C ILE A 30 18.46 -4.90 24.28
N GLY A 31 17.67 -3.94 24.78
CA GLY A 31 18.05 -3.07 25.90
C GLY A 31 19.08 -1.99 25.54
N GLU A 32 19.21 -1.64 24.26
CA GLU A 32 20.04 -0.53 23.84
C GLU A 32 19.43 0.83 24.25
N GLU A 33 20.31 1.82 24.45
CA GLU A 33 19.88 3.17 24.76
C GLU A 33 19.18 3.81 23.55
N ILE A 34 18.02 4.41 23.80
CA ILE A 34 17.24 5.13 22.80
C ILE A 34 17.36 6.61 23.11
N SER A 35 18.18 7.31 22.33
CA SER A 35 18.54 8.71 22.58
C SER A 35 17.38 9.69 22.39
N SER A 36 16.41 9.38 21.53
CA SER A 36 15.16 10.14 21.40
C SER A 36 14.04 9.29 20.80
N ILE A 37 12.81 9.54 21.26
CA ILE A 37 11.56 8.99 20.70
C ILE A 37 10.66 10.09 20.12
N GLU A 38 11.19 11.30 19.99
CA GLU A 38 10.48 12.40 19.35
C GLU A 38 10.24 12.05 17.89
N ARG A 39 8.99 12.22 17.44
CA ARG A 39 8.63 11.99 16.05
C ARG A 39 9.02 13.20 15.22
N GLU A 40 9.35 12.96 13.96
CA GLU A 40 9.49 14.00 12.95
C GLU A 40 8.26 14.95 12.99
N GLU A 41 8.51 16.26 13.05
CA GLU A 41 7.47 17.28 13.21
C GLU A 41 6.59 17.43 11.97
N ARG A 42 7.17 17.15 10.79
CA ARG A 42 6.44 17.23 9.52
C ARG A 42 5.32 16.20 9.44
N ALA A 43 4.19 16.63 8.89
CA ALA A 43 3.09 15.73 8.58
C ALA A 43 3.55 14.68 7.56
N SER A 44 3.21 13.42 7.82
CA SER A 44 3.45 12.30 6.91
C SER A 44 2.14 11.57 6.67
N ALA A 45 1.95 11.08 5.44
CA ALA A 45 0.75 10.34 5.06
C ALA A 45 1.11 9.11 4.23
N VAL A 46 0.28 8.08 4.38
CA VAL A 46 0.32 6.86 3.56
C VAL A 46 -1.09 6.52 3.11
N MET A 47 -1.24 6.12 1.85
CA MET A 47 -2.45 5.46 1.36
C MET A 47 -2.11 4.05 0.92
N MET A 48 -2.76 3.08 1.54
CA MET A 48 -2.89 1.74 0.96
C MET A 48 -3.86 1.84 -0.21
N ILE A 49 -3.40 1.57 -1.43
CA ILE A 49 -4.20 1.78 -2.64
C ILE A 49 -5.31 0.74 -2.69
N PRO A 50 -6.60 1.14 -2.64
CA PRO A 50 -7.71 0.21 -2.59
C PRO A 50 -7.88 -0.53 -3.91
N ILE A 51 -8.33 -1.79 -3.85
CA ILE A 51 -8.71 -2.56 -5.04
C ILE A 51 -10.14 -2.16 -5.43
N PRO A 52 -10.38 -1.49 -6.57
CA PRO A 52 -11.70 -0.94 -6.91
C PRO A 52 -12.68 -2.02 -7.40
N ALA A 53 -12.19 -3.14 -7.91
CA ALA A 53 -12.99 -4.25 -8.41
C ALA A 53 -12.20 -5.56 -8.44
N ALA A 54 -12.90 -6.69 -8.33
CA ALA A 54 -12.30 -8.02 -8.49
C ALA A 54 -11.93 -8.30 -9.95
N GLY A 55 -10.89 -9.10 -10.15
CA GLY A 55 -10.44 -9.53 -11.47
C GLY A 55 -8.93 -9.74 -11.51
N MET A 56 -8.35 -9.84 -12.70
CA MET A 56 -6.92 -10.02 -12.90
C MET A 56 -6.27 -8.69 -13.25
N LEU A 57 -5.25 -8.29 -12.48
CA LEU A 57 -4.44 -7.10 -12.79
C LEU A 57 -3.65 -7.34 -14.07
N LYS A 58 -3.81 -6.51 -15.09
CA LYS A 58 -3.07 -6.63 -16.36
C LYS A 58 -2.01 -5.56 -16.52
N ALA A 59 -2.29 -4.34 -16.06
CA ALA A 59 -1.36 -3.24 -16.13
C ALA A 59 -1.69 -2.16 -15.10
N VAL A 60 -0.68 -1.35 -14.78
CA VAL A 60 -0.81 -0.12 -13.98
C VAL A 60 -0.21 1.02 -14.78
N TYR A 61 -0.92 2.15 -14.85
CA TYR A 61 -0.50 3.33 -15.59
C TYR A 61 -0.49 4.57 -14.68
N GLY A 62 0.30 5.57 -15.07
CA GLY A 62 0.32 6.87 -14.41
C GLY A 62 1.22 6.96 -13.18
N VAL A 63 2.04 5.93 -12.90
CA VAL A 63 2.95 5.91 -11.74
C VAL A 63 3.90 7.10 -11.74
N GLU A 64 4.57 7.38 -12.86
CA GLU A 64 5.48 8.53 -12.98
C GLU A 64 4.76 9.87 -12.73
N LYS A 65 3.53 10.02 -13.22
CA LYS A 65 2.72 11.23 -13.01
C LYS A 65 2.30 11.38 -11.56
N ALA A 66 1.95 10.27 -10.90
CA ALA A 66 1.60 10.24 -9.49
C ALA A 66 2.81 10.59 -8.61
N GLN A 67 4.00 10.06 -8.93
CA GLN A 67 5.25 10.39 -8.25
C GLN A 67 5.67 11.86 -8.45
N ALA A 68 5.34 12.45 -9.59
CA ALA A 68 5.64 13.86 -9.87
C ALA A 68 4.71 14.86 -9.13
N VAL A 69 3.68 14.38 -8.41
CA VAL A 69 2.83 15.28 -7.61
C VAL A 69 3.64 15.85 -6.44
N PRO A 70 3.61 17.17 -6.20
CA PRO A 70 4.30 17.77 -5.05
C PRO A 70 3.94 17.08 -3.73
N LEU A 71 4.92 17.00 -2.83
CA LEU A 71 4.84 16.32 -1.52
C LEU A 71 4.81 14.78 -1.57
N ILE A 72 4.64 14.16 -2.75
CA ILE A 72 4.77 12.70 -2.88
C ILE A 72 6.23 12.30 -2.75
N THR A 73 6.50 11.38 -1.84
CA THR A 73 7.84 10.84 -1.59
C THR A 73 8.03 9.45 -2.19
N GLY A 74 6.94 8.76 -2.54
CA GLY A 74 7.00 7.45 -3.19
C GLY A 74 5.65 6.92 -3.63
N VAL A 75 5.67 6.08 -4.67
CA VAL A 75 4.53 5.27 -5.13
C VAL A 75 5.04 3.87 -5.40
N GLU A 76 4.57 2.90 -4.62
CA GLU A 76 5.02 1.51 -4.66
C GLU A 76 3.86 0.61 -5.08
N ILE A 77 3.97 -0.05 -6.24
CA ILE A 77 2.99 -1.04 -6.70
C ILE A 77 3.47 -2.43 -6.29
N THR A 78 2.83 -3.00 -5.27
CA THR A 78 3.21 -4.32 -4.73
C THR A 78 2.36 -5.45 -5.29
N ALA A 79 1.18 -5.14 -5.85
CA ALA A 79 0.35 -6.13 -6.54
C ALA A 79 1.04 -6.60 -7.83
N LYS A 80 1.15 -7.91 -7.98
CA LYS A 80 1.78 -8.53 -9.15
C LYS A 80 0.85 -8.51 -10.35
N LEU A 81 1.40 -8.20 -11.53
CA LEU A 81 0.67 -8.35 -12.78
C LEU A 81 0.29 -9.82 -13.01
N HIS A 82 -0.86 -10.02 -13.63
CA HIS A 82 -1.46 -11.32 -13.95
C HIS A 82 -1.87 -12.15 -12.73
N HIS A 83 -1.99 -11.52 -11.56
CA HIS A 83 -2.57 -12.15 -10.37
C HIS A 83 -4.03 -11.72 -10.17
N PRO A 84 -4.86 -12.61 -9.59
CA PRO A 84 -6.22 -12.26 -9.18
C PRO A 84 -6.20 -11.26 -8.03
N LEU A 85 -7.15 -10.34 -8.06
CA LEU A 85 -7.42 -9.33 -7.05
C LEU A 85 -8.82 -9.57 -6.50
N VAL A 86 -8.92 -9.50 -5.18
CA VAL A 86 -10.18 -9.57 -4.43
C VAL A 86 -10.26 -8.29 -3.60
N PRO A 87 -11.30 -7.45 -3.79
CA PRO A 87 -11.53 -6.29 -2.95
C PRO A 87 -11.73 -6.67 -1.48
N LEU A 88 -11.51 -5.71 -0.58
CA LEU A 88 -11.94 -5.86 0.80
C LEU A 88 -13.48 -5.88 0.88
N PRO A 89 -14.06 -6.60 1.86
CA PRO A 89 -13.40 -7.31 2.98
C PRO A 89 -12.92 -8.75 2.66
N GLU A 90 -13.28 -9.34 1.53
CA GLU A 90 -12.95 -10.74 1.22
C GLU A 90 -11.47 -10.94 0.84
N GLY A 91 -10.82 -9.88 0.35
CA GLY A 91 -9.39 -9.85 0.08
C GLY A 91 -8.53 -9.64 1.31
N ALA A 92 -7.22 -9.85 1.15
CA ALA A 92 -6.22 -9.59 2.18
C ALA A 92 -5.05 -8.74 1.66
N SER A 93 -5.23 -8.07 0.52
CA SER A 93 -4.19 -7.32 -0.18
C SER A 93 -4.66 -5.95 -0.65
N TYR A 94 -3.69 -5.11 -1.00
CA TYR A 94 -3.86 -3.81 -1.61
C TYR A 94 -3.08 -3.77 -2.93
N LEU A 95 -3.35 -2.78 -3.78
CA LEU A 95 -2.61 -2.62 -5.04
C LEU A 95 -1.17 -2.15 -4.82
N GLY A 96 -0.94 -1.44 -3.72
CA GLY A 96 0.31 -0.76 -3.43
C GLY A 96 0.15 0.33 -2.39
N PHE A 97 1.10 1.25 -2.36
CA PHE A 97 1.18 2.35 -1.40
C PHE A 97 1.54 3.67 -2.09
N ILE A 98 1.01 4.77 -1.57
CA ILE A 98 1.44 6.13 -1.90
C ILE A 98 1.89 6.80 -0.60
N PHE A 99 3.05 7.46 -0.63
CA PHE A 99 3.65 8.12 0.52
C PHE A 99 3.78 9.62 0.25
N ALA A 100 3.55 10.43 1.28
CA ALA A 100 3.75 11.87 1.21
C ALA A 100 4.30 12.44 2.52
N ARG A 101 5.03 13.54 2.41
CA ARG A 101 5.53 14.32 3.54
C ARG A 101 5.46 15.81 3.25
N GLY A 102 5.10 16.61 4.26
CA GLY A 102 4.91 18.04 4.11
C GLY A 102 4.55 18.72 5.44
N ASP A 103 4.25 20.02 5.37
CA ASP A 103 4.15 20.84 6.59
C ASP A 103 2.78 20.75 7.29
N SER A 104 1.75 20.19 6.65
CA SER A 104 0.44 20.02 7.27
C SER A 104 -0.29 18.74 6.86
N PRO A 105 -1.11 18.14 7.75
CA PRO A 105 -1.91 16.96 7.43
C PRO A 105 -2.82 17.14 6.22
N ALA A 106 -3.47 18.30 6.11
CA ALA A 106 -4.37 18.61 5.00
C ALA A 106 -3.63 18.61 3.64
N ALA A 107 -2.43 19.20 3.58
CA ALA A 107 -1.65 19.26 2.35
C ALA A 107 -1.16 17.88 1.89
N VAL A 108 -0.67 17.04 2.81
CA VAL A 108 -0.22 15.68 2.46
C VAL A 108 -1.39 14.77 2.08
N GLU A 109 -2.56 14.93 2.72
CA GLU A 109 -3.76 14.19 2.35
C GLU A 109 -4.22 14.55 0.93
N GLU A 110 -4.29 15.85 0.61
CA GLU A 110 -4.64 16.33 -0.73
C GLU A 110 -3.66 15.81 -1.78
N ALA A 111 -2.35 15.87 -1.50
CA ALA A 111 -1.31 15.37 -2.40
C ALA A 111 -1.51 13.88 -2.72
N ILE A 112 -1.75 13.05 -1.71
CA ILE A 112 -1.99 11.62 -1.91
C ILE A 112 -3.28 11.36 -2.70
N ARG A 113 -4.38 12.07 -2.40
CA ARG A 113 -5.63 11.95 -3.17
C ARG A 113 -5.43 12.33 -4.63
N ARG A 114 -4.66 13.40 -4.89
CA ARG A 114 -4.30 13.83 -6.25
C ARG A 114 -3.46 12.76 -6.94
N ALA A 115 -2.40 12.27 -6.32
CA ALA A 115 -1.55 11.21 -6.87
C ALA A 115 -2.36 9.94 -7.19
N HIS A 116 -3.25 9.51 -6.29
CA HIS A 116 -4.13 8.37 -6.52
C HIS A 116 -5.03 8.57 -7.75
N SER A 117 -5.58 9.77 -7.98
CA SER A 117 -6.43 10.05 -9.14
C SER A 117 -5.71 9.97 -10.49
N LEU A 118 -4.37 10.03 -10.50
CA LEU A 118 -3.55 9.88 -11.69
C LEU A 118 -3.24 8.40 -12.01
N LEU A 119 -3.44 7.49 -11.05
CA LEU A 119 -3.22 6.07 -11.24
C LEU A 119 -4.42 5.43 -11.96
N LYS A 120 -4.12 4.53 -12.90
CA LYS A 120 -5.13 3.72 -13.59
C LYS A 120 -4.74 2.26 -13.56
N PHE A 121 -5.70 1.40 -13.22
CA PHE A 121 -5.50 -0.05 -13.10
C PHE A 121 -6.33 -0.76 -14.19
N ASP A 122 -5.67 -1.47 -15.11
CA ASP A 122 -6.35 -2.39 -16.04
C ASP A 122 -6.63 -3.69 -15.27
N ILE A 123 -7.86 -3.82 -14.77
CA ILE A 123 -8.34 -5.02 -14.08
C ILE A 123 -9.38 -5.68 -14.97
N ARG A 124 -9.07 -6.88 -15.47
CA ARG A 124 -9.98 -7.62 -16.34
C ARG A 124 -10.75 -8.64 -15.53
N ARG A 125 -12.05 -8.70 -15.75
CA ARG A 125 -12.90 -9.72 -15.14
C ARG A 125 -12.42 -11.09 -15.57
N ASP A 126 -12.46 -12.03 -14.63
CA ASP A 126 -12.25 -13.43 -14.95
C ASP A 126 -13.45 -13.93 -15.77
N ILE A 127 -13.21 -14.67 -16.85
CA ILE A 127 -14.27 -15.30 -17.62
C ILE A 127 -14.45 -16.71 -17.05
N PRO A 128 -15.60 -17.04 -16.42
CA PRO A 128 -15.81 -18.36 -15.87
C PRO A 128 -15.73 -19.40 -16.98
N VAL A 129 -14.75 -20.30 -16.91
CA VAL A 129 -14.74 -21.49 -17.77
C VAL A 129 -15.77 -22.45 -17.16
N LEU A 130 -16.94 -22.55 -17.79
CA LEU A 130 -17.95 -23.54 -17.44
C LEU A 130 -17.34 -24.93 -17.64
N ARG A 131 -17.08 -25.64 -16.54
CA ARG A 131 -16.72 -27.06 -16.59
C ARG A 131 -17.99 -27.84 -16.92
N THR A 132 -18.06 -28.38 -18.14
CA THR A 132 -19.11 -29.33 -18.49
C THR A 132 -18.90 -30.58 -17.63
N SER A 133 -19.84 -30.84 -16.73
CA SER A 133 -19.88 -32.09 -15.96
C SER A 133 -20.22 -33.23 -16.93
N THR A 134 -19.24 -34.10 -17.20
CA THR A 134 -19.51 -35.35 -17.90
C THR A 134 -20.28 -36.27 -16.95
N SER A 135 -21.61 -36.25 -17.05
CA SER A 135 -22.47 -37.27 -16.43
C SER A 135 -22.15 -38.61 -17.08
N ALA A 136 -21.59 -39.54 -16.31
CA ALA A 136 -21.43 -40.92 -16.73
C ALA A 136 -22.83 -41.56 -16.87
N LEU A 137 -23.18 -42.06 -18.06
CA LEU A 137 -24.38 -42.87 -18.24
C LEU A 137 -24.24 -44.18 -17.45
N PRO A 138 -25.26 -44.60 -16.68
CA PRO A 138 -25.28 -45.93 -16.08
C PRO A 138 -25.49 -47.00 -17.18
N ARG A 139 -24.81 -48.14 -17.00
CA ARG A 139 -24.93 -49.34 -17.86
C ARG A 139 -26.24 -50.05 -17.64
#